data_AF-A0AAU2IPI6-F1
#
_entry.id   AF-A0AAU2IPI6-F1
#
_cell.length_a   1.000
_cell.length_b   1.000
_cell.length_c   1.000
_cell.angle_alpha   90.00
_cell.angle_beta   90.00
_cell.angle_gamma   90.00
#
_symmetry.space_group_name_H-M   'P 1'
#
loop_
_entity.id
_entity.type
_entity.pdbx_description
1 polymer ?
#
loop_
_entity_poly.entity_id
_entity_poly.type
_entity_poly.pdbx_seq_one_letter_code
_entity_poly.pdbx_strand_id
1 'polypeptide(L)'
;MFTTQDDWDRGYADGRRYRPLSDDERSLLATHAPPPAGGRALDVGCGTGELAAHLSTLGYAVDAVDWSKTALAEATARHGKAVRWLTCDVESLDWEPPHAHNYDLITLRFVYPFLSNRDQTVHALGRRLRPGGALVVITPLAADTPAERRGIALGEDELAELQHPWPNSERHDTEGLAFVVLRGPRRTVSTAPQATCSPAGPRRVPADTRNSDPAQTSAPRNHHFNLRRRYYDQVESGRKTIEVRVATAKRTGIRVADTIIFHDHDHDHDAGRELDVIVKRITPYASFDDLLAAEDPARVDPDASRAQQLVNLRRIYPPDKEALGALAFEFDHRPGRPGHPLPMTPSEYVQTVPHHTLYGCLYVRDEHDRPVQLRSVYGNRLWQFPGGVTDAPGEDPLQTARRETVEETGLALGQGTLDLLLTHYQHPGPRLPLGRIGFIFDGGRLTAEQLSRIRLDPAEHDMWAIHDLDEWQRLMGEVFFARLDAIERARRGQGPNYYVSGP
;
A
#
# COMPACT_ATOMS: atom_id res chain seq x y z
N MET A 1 -0.56 18.70 -12.21
CA MET A 1 -0.04 17.43 -11.66
C MET A 1 -0.04 16.42 -12.79
N PHE A 2 1.05 15.70 -13.01
CA PHE A 2 1.20 14.74 -14.11
C PHE A 2 0.62 13.42 -13.63
N THR A 3 -0.50 12.98 -14.20
CA THR A 3 -1.24 11.80 -13.72
C THR A 3 -1.34 10.70 -14.77
N THR A 4 -0.67 10.85 -15.92
CA THR A 4 -0.68 9.86 -17.01
C THR A 4 0.71 9.72 -17.65
N GLN A 5 1.01 8.54 -18.21
CA GLN A 5 2.22 8.28 -18.99
C GLN A 5 2.43 9.32 -20.10
N ASP A 6 1.38 9.70 -20.82
CA ASP A 6 1.44 10.68 -21.91
C ASP A 6 1.85 12.08 -21.42
N ASP A 7 1.41 12.48 -20.23
CA ASP A 7 1.81 13.78 -19.66
C ASP A 7 3.30 13.77 -19.31
N TRP A 8 3.80 12.67 -18.73
CA TRP A 8 5.21 12.49 -18.43
C TRP A 8 6.06 12.47 -19.70
N ASP A 9 5.64 11.69 -20.70
CA ASP A 9 6.30 11.61 -22.02
C ASP A 9 6.38 12.97 -22.70
N ARG A 10 5.26 13.70 -22.76
CA ARG A 10 5.22 15.07 -23.30
C ARG A 10 6.13 16.00 -22.52
N GLY A 11 6.13 15.94 -21.19
CA GLY A 11 6.99 16.77 -20.34
C GLY A 11 8.47 16.59 -20.69
N TYR A 12 8.94 15.35 -20.79
CA TYR A 12 10.33 15.06 -21.16
C TYR A 12 10.64 15.48 -22.61
N ALA A 13 9.73 15.23 -23.55
CA ALA A 13 9.86 15.63 -24.95
C ALA A 13 9.95 17.17 -25.12
N ASP A 14 9.19 17.92 -24.31
CA ASP A 14 9.19 19.39 -24.28
C ASP A 14 10.41 19.97 -23.53
N GLY A 15 11.39 19.14 -23.16
CA GLY A 15 12.63 19.57 -22.56
C GLY A 15 12.59 19.74 -21.03
N ARG A 16 11.55 19.24 -20.34
CA ARG A 16 11.54 19.26 -18.86
C ARG A 16 12.73 18.48 -18.31
N ARG A 17 13.46 19.10 -17.38
CA ARG A 17 14.57 18.47 -16.66
C ARG A 17 14.42 18.70 -15.16
N TYR A 18 14.97 17.79 -14.38
CA TYR A 18 15.03 17.85 -12.93
C TYR A 18 16.43 18.27 -12.48
N ARG A 19 16.56 18.62 -11.21
CA ARG A 19 17.85 19.00 -10.62
C ARG A 19 18.88 17.87 -10.85
N PRO A 20 20.09 18.19 -11.34
CA PRO A 20 21.19 17.22 -11.44
C PRO A 20 21.51 16.59 -10.09
N LEU A 21 22.13 15.41 -10.10
CA LEU A 21 22.56 14.73 -8.87
C LEU A 21 23.80 15.42 -8.29
N SER A 22 23.67 16.02 -7.11
CA SER A 22 24.75 16.79 -6.46
C SER A 22 25.81 15.91 -5.79
N ASP A 23 26.98 16.48 -5.50
CA ASP A 23 28.07 15.78 -4.83
C ASP A 23 27.70 15.35 -3.40
N ASP A 24 26.85 16.12 -2.72
CA ASP A 24 26.33 15.78 -1.41
C ASP A 24 25.40 14.55 -1.49
N GLU A 25 24.47 14.51 -2.45
CA GLU A 25 23.61 13.34 -2.67
C GLU A 25 24.45 12.08 -2.98
N ARG A 26 25.50 12.22 -3.81
CA ARG A 26 26.45 11.12 -4.12
C ARG A 26 27.18 10.65 -2.87
N SER A 27 27.64 11.58 -2.04
CA SER A 27 28.36 11.29 -0.80
C SER A 27 27.47 10.59 0.23
N LEU A 28 26.22 11.02 0.36
CA LEU A 28 25.23 10.38 1.24
C LEU A 28 24.89 8.96 0.76
N LEU A 29 24.73 8.73 -0.54
CA LEU A 29 24.52 7.39 -1.09
C LEU A 29 25.72 6.46 -0.80
N ALA A 30 26.94 6.93 -1.04
CA ALA A 30 28.15 6.16 -0.79
C ALA A 30 28.32 5.83 0.71
N THR A 31 27.96 6.76 1.59
CA THR A 31 28.11 6.62 3.05
C THR A 31 27.03 5.74 3.66
N HIS A 32 25.77 6.02 3.35
CA HIS A 32 24.63 5.40 4.02
C HIS A 32 24.05 4.21 3.26
N ALA A 33 24.42 3.99 1.99
CA ALA A 33 23.99 2.84 1.21
C ALA A 33 25.13 2.27 0.32
N PRO A 34 26.28 1.89 0.89
CA PRO A 34 27.39 1.32 0.11
C PRO A 34 26.99 -0.03 -0.49
N PRO A 35 27.36 -0.31 -1.76
CA PRO A 35 27.09 -1.60 -2.37
C PRO A 35 27.93 -2.70 -1.72
N PRO A 36 27.35 -3.84 -1.34
CA PRO A 36 28.15 -5.03 -1.10
C PRO A 36 28.67 -5.60 -2.42
N ALA A 37 29.53 -6.61 -2.32
CA ALA A 37 29.98 -7.37 -3.49
C ALA A 37 28.79 -7.94 -4.28
N GLY A 38 28.62 -7.48 -5.53
CA GLY A 38 27.53 -7.90 -6.42
C GLY A 38 26.14 -7.39 -6.02
N GLY A 39 26.06 -6.33 -5.21
CA GLY A 39 24.80 -5.77 -4.74
C GLY A 39 23.90 -5.27 -5.86
N ARG A 40 22.58 -5.28 -5.62
CA ARG A 40 21.56 -4.86 -6.58
C ARG A 40 20.81 -3.62 -6.11
N ALA A 41 20.58 -2.69 -7.02
CA ALA A 41 19.77 -1.51 -6.76
C ALA A 41 18.56 -1.45 -7.70
N LEU A 42 17.43 -0.95 -7.19
CA LEU A 42 16.27 -0.56 -7.98
C LEU A 42 16.10 0.96 -7.89
N ASP A 43 16.21 1.66 -9.01
CA ASP A 43 15.92 3.09 -9.09
C ASP A 43 14.51 3.31 -9.63
N VAL A 44 13.60 3.78 -8.76
CA VAL A 44 12.19 4.00 -9.07
C VAL A 44 11.98 5.43 -9.54
N GLY A 45 11.32 5.59 -10.69
CA GLY A 45 11.14 6.88 -11.35
C GLY A 45 12.48 7.47 -11.79
N CYS A 46 13.29 6.66 -12.48
CA CYS A 46 14.68 6.99 -12.79
C CYS A 46 14.85 8.18 -13.75
N GLY A 47 13.76 8.63 -14.40
CA GLY A 47 13.78 9.71 -15.37
C GLY A 47 14.80 9.46 -16.48
N THR A 48 15.67 10.45 -16.74
CA THR A 48 16.74 10.31 -17.73
C THR A 48 17.99 9.56 -17.21
N GLY A 49 17.90 8.91 -16.05
CA GLY A 49 18.84 7.85 -15.63
C GLY A 49 20.11 8.28 -14.88
N GLU A 50 20.21 9.54 -14.43
CA GLU A 50 21.46 10.04 -13.81
C GLU A 50 21.79 9.32 -12.49
N LEU A 51 20.79 9.12 -11.61
CA LEU A 51 20.96 8.40 -10.35
C LEU A 51 21.27 6.93 -10.60
N ALA A 52 20.47 6.24 -11.41
CA ALA A 52 20.74 4.86 -11.82
C ALA A 52 22.16 4.65 -12.38
N ALA A 53 22.63 5.56 -13.24
CA ALA A 53 23.99 5.50 -13.77
C ALA A 53 25.05 5.66 -12.67
N HIS A 54 24.84 6.59 -11.72
CA HIS A 54 25.74 6.75 -10.59
C HIS A 54 25.77 5.51 -9.68
N LEU A 55 24.62 4.90 -9.39
CA LEU A 55 24.54 3.65 -8.62
C LEU A 55 25.33 2.52 -9.31
N SER A 56 25.29 2.46 -10.63
CA SER A 56 26.12 1.53 -11.40
C SER A 56 27.62 1.81 -11.22
N THR A 57 28.05 3.08 -11.21
CA THR A 57 29.45 3.45 -10.93
C THR A 57 29.89 3.13 -9.50
N LEU A 58 28.98 3.12 -8.53
CA LEU A 58 29.28 2.69 -7.17
C LEU A 58 29.50 1.17 -7.06
N GLY A 59 29.03 0.39 -8.04
CA GLY A 59 29.20 -1.07 -8.09
C GLY A 59 27.90 -1.86 -7.95
N TYR A 60 26.74 -1.20 -7.98
CA TYR A 60 25.45 -1.90 -8.02
C TYR A 60 25.15 -2.46 -9.43
N ALA A 61 24.54 -3.64 -9.47
CA ALA A 61 23.74 -4.06 -10.63
C ALA A 61 22.37 -3.38 -10.56
N VAL A 62 22.10 -2.46 -11.49
CA VAL A 62 20.96 -1.56 -11.39
C VAL A 62 19.82 -1.95 -12.34
N ASP A 63 18.63 -2.14 -11.77
CA ASP A 63 17.37 -2.04 -12.51
C ASP A 63 16.81 -0.63 -12.32
N ALA A 64 16.45 0.05 -13.40
CA ALA A 64 15.94 1.42 -13.36
C ALA A 64 14.59 1.45 -14.06
N VAL A 65 13.56 1.90 -13.35
CA VAL A 65 12.18 1.89 -13.81
C VAL A 65 11.63 3.29 -13.91
N ASP A 66 10.89 3.58 -14.99
CA ASP A 66 10.14 4.83 -15.13
C ASP A 66 8.87 4.58 -15.93
N TRP A 67 7.83 5.38 -15.68
CA TRP A 67 6.59 5.28 -16.42
C TRP A 67 6.73 5.92 -17.82
N SER A 68 7.60 6.92 -17.99
CA SER A 68 7.84 7.59 -19.27
C SER A 68 8.76 6.79 -20.18
N LYS A 69 8.24 6.40 -21.34
CA LYS A 69 9.05 5.77 -22.41
C LYS A 69 10.04 6.76 -23.01
N THR A 70 9.68 8.04 -23.06
CA THR A 70 10.52 9.12 -23.56
C THR A 70 11.75 9.31 -22.67
N ALA A 71 11.55 9.36 -21.35
CA ALA A 71 12.64 9.46 -20.39
C ALA A 71 13.61 8.26 -20.48
N LEU A 72 13.06 7.04 -20.57
CA LEU A 72 13.85 5.82 -20.70
C LEU A 72 14.62 5.73 -22.01
N ALA A 73 14.06 6.23 -23.11
CA ALA A 73 14.76 6.33 -24.39
C ALA A 73 15.99 7.25 -24.28
N GLU A 74 15.84 8.42 -23.65
CA GLU A 74 16.96 9.32 -23.37
C GLU A 74 17.99 8.68 -22.41
N ALA A 75 17.54 8.03 -21.34
CA ALA A 75 18.40 7.35 -20.38
C ALA A 75 19.24 6.26 -21.05
N THR A 76 18.60 5.43 -21.89
CA THR A 76 19.27 4.37 -22.66
C THR A 76 20.30 4.95 -23.62
N ALA A 77 19.98 6.05 -24.30
CA ALA A 77 20.90 6.72 -25.22
C ALA A 77 22.12 7.33 -24.51
N ARG A 78 21.92 7.90 -23.31
CA ARG A 78 22.97 8.60 -22.56
C ARG A 78 23.88 7.65 -21.77
N HIS A 79 23.31 6.62 -21.16
CA HIS A 79 24.00 5.78 -20.17
C HIS A 79 24.20 4.32 -20.62
N GLY A 80 23.63 3.93 -21.76
CA GLY A 80 23.88 2.64 -22.40
C GLY A 80 23.35 1.45 -21.60
N LYS A 81 24.05 0.32 -21.69
CA LYS A 81 23.60 -1.00 -21.20
C LYS A 81 24.10 -1.36 -19.79
N ALA A 82 24.80 -0.46 -19.10
CA ALA A 82 25.29 -0.71 -17.74
C ALA A 82 24.15 -0.82 -16.71
N VAL A 83 22.98 -0.26 -17.06
CA VAL A 83 21.74 -0.28 -16.29
C VAL A 83 20.67 -1.00 -17.10
N ARG A 84 19.78 -1.73 -16.44
CA ARG A 84 18.59 -2.31 -17.06
C ARG A 84 17.41 -1.33 -16.98
N TRP A 85 17.05 -0.74 -18.11
CA TRP A 85 15.95 0.22 -18.24
C TRP A 85 14.62 -0.49 -18.48
N LEU A 86 13.61 -0.19 -17.68
CA LEU A 86 12.31 -0.89 -17.70
C LEU A 86 11.16 0.12 -17.65
N THR A 87 10.22 0.04 -18.60
CA THR A 87 8.99 0.85 -18.53
C THR A 87 8.02 0.22 -17.53
N CYS A 88 7.63 0.97 -16.51
CA CYS A 88 6.76 0.49 -15.44
C CYS A 88 5.97 1.63 -14.80
N ASP A 89 4.71 1.37 -14.47
CA ASP A 89 3.98 2.10 -13.46
C ASP A 89 4.23 1.43 -12.10
N VAL A 90 4.91 2.11 -11.17
CA VAL A 90 5.28 1.52 -9.88
C VAL A 90 4.07 1.28 -8.97
N GLU A 91 2.93 1.94 -9.23
CA GLU A 91 1.68 1.72 -8.49
C GLU A 91 0.84 0.56 -9.07
N SER A 92 1.30 -0.05 -10.17
CA SER A 92 0.62 -1.21 -10.76
C SER A 92 0.76 -2.46 -9.90
N LEU A 93 -0.36 -3.06 -9.52
CA LEU A 93 -0.43 -4.29 -8.72
C LEU A 93 0.10 -5.54 -9.46
N ASP A 94 0.15 -5.50 -10.79
CA ASP A 94 0.54 -6.63 -11.63
C ASP A 94 2.04 -6.66 -11.96
N TRP A 95 2.82 -5.68 -11.46
CA TRP A 95 4.23 -5.58 -11.79
C TRP A 95 5.16 -6.15 -10.71
N GLU A 96 6.01 -7.08 -11.16
CA GLU A 96 7.16 -7.57 -10.40
C GLU A 96 8.47 -7.21 -11.11
N PRO A 97 9.43 -6.59 -10.40
CA PRO A 97 10.75 -6.38 -10.97
C PRO A 97 11.45 -7.72 -11.23
N PRO A 98 12.44 -7.77 -12.16
CA PRO A 98 13.10 -9.01 -12.55
C PRO A 98 13.74 -9.80 -11.40
N HIS A 99 14.01 -9.13 -10.27
CA HIS A 99 14.64 -9.69 -9.08
C HIS A 99 13.77 -9.43 -7.84
N ALA A 100 12.49 -9.79 -7.91
CA ALA A 100 11.56 -9.70 -6.78
C ALA A 100 12.17 -10.28 -5.49
N HIS A 101 12.29 -9.44 -4.46
CA HIS A 101 12.85 -9.74 -3.13
C HIS A 101 14.38 -9.85 -3.01
N ASN A 102 15.15 -9.30 -3.96
CA ASN A 102 16.62 -9.39 -3.92
C ASN A 102 17.35 -8.05 -4.16
N TYR A 103 16.78 -6.94 -3.66
CA TYR A 103 17.43 -5.62 -3.74
C TYR A 103 18.14 -5.23 -2.45
N ASP A 104 19.34 -4.70 -2.60
CA ASP A 104 20.16 -4.15 -1.53
C ASP A 104 19.81 -2.68 -1.25
N LEU A 105 19.42 -1.99 -2.31
CA LEU A 105 19.05 -0.59 -2.30
C LEU A 105 17.83 -0.38 -3.20
N ILE A 106 16.86 0.39 -2.73
CA ILE A 106 15.77 0.93 -3.56
C ILE A 106 15.77 2.44 -3.41
N THR A 107 15.80 3.20 -4.51
CA THR A 107 15.79 4.67 -4.48
C THR A 107 14.50 5.23 -5.05
N LEU A 108 13.98 6.28 -4.42
CA LEU A 108 12.88 7.13 -4.92
C LEU A 108 13.34 8.59 -4.88
N ARG A 109 13.87 9.11 -5.99
CA ARG A 109 14.32 10.52 -6.07
C ARG A 109 13.31 11.35 -6.84
N PHE A 110 12.70 12.34 -6.17
CA PHE A 110 11.64 13.20 -6.72
C PHE A 110 10.38 12.46 -7.19
N VAL A 111 10.12 11.27 -6.63
CA VAL A 111 8.96 10.45 -6.97
C VAL A 111 7.86 10.54 -5.93
N TYR A 112 8.22 10.51 -4.65
CA TYR A 112 7.28 10.33 -3.54
C TYR A 112 6.06 11.27 -3.56
N PRO A 113 6.19 12.58 -3.85
CA PRO A 113 5.02 13.48 -3.90
C PRO A 113 4.01 13.15 -5.02
N PHE A 114 4.44 12.43 -6.06
CA PHE A 114 3.65 12.09 -7.23
C PHE A 114 2.95 10.73 -7.13
N LEU A 115 3.22 9.95 -6.08
CA LEU A 115 2.54 8.69 -5.81
C LEU A 115 1.12 8.97 -5.29
N SER A 116 0.15 8.23 -5.81
CA SER A 116 -1.25 8.29 -5.38
C SER A 116 -1.44 7.55 -4.06
N ASN A 117 -0.75 6.42 -3.86
CA ASN A 117 -0.79 5.59 -2.66
C ASN A 117 0.64 5.45 -2.07
N ARG A 118 1.11 6.52 -1.43
CA ARG A 118 2.49 6.65 -0.90
C ARG A 118 2.88 5.51 0.04
N ASP A 119 2.09 5.29 1.09
CA ASP A 119 2.37 4.29 2.13
C ASP A 119 2.38 2.87 1.57
N GLN A 120 1.35 2.52 0.80
CA GLN A 120 1.24 1.20 0.18
C GLN A 120 2.44 0.94 -0.75
N THR A 121 2.83 1.93 -1.55
CA THR A 121 3.95 1.81 -2.49
C THR A 121 5.27 1.65 -1.76
N VAL A 122 5.56 2.49 -0.77
CA VAL A 122 6.80 2.40 0.02
C VAL A 122 6.89 1.09 0.80
N HIS A 123 5.79 0.63 1.40
CA HIS A 123 5.76 -0.68 2.07
C HIS A 123 5.95 -1.84 1.07
N ALA A 124 5.31 -1.80 -0.09
CA ALA A 124 5.46 -2.82 -1.12
C ALA A 124 6.90 -2.86 -1.67
N LEU A 125 7.54 -1.71 -1.86
CA LEU A 125 8.96 -1.63 -2.23
C LEU A 125 9.85 -2.15 -1.10
N GLY A 126 9.56 -1.79 0.16
CA GLY A 126 10.28 -2.30 1.33
C GLY A 126 10.30 -3.83 1.44
N ARG A 127 9.20 -4.51 1.09
CA ARG A 127 9.14 -5.98 1.04
C ARG A 127 10.04 -6.62 -0.02
N ARG A 128 10.55 -5.82 -0.97
CA ARG A 128 11.47 -6.28 -2.04
C ARG A 128 12.93 -6.13 -1.65
N LEU A 129 13.22 -5.47 -0.52
CA LEU A 129 14.56 -5.42 0.03
C LEU A 129 14.98 -6.77 0.59
N ARG A 130 16.23 -7.13 0.34
CA ARG A 130 16.90 -8.16 1.10
C ARG A 130 17.15 -7.64 2.54
N PRO A 131 17.47 -8.54 3.46
CA PRO A 131 17.77 -8.14 4.82
C PRO A 131 19.04 -7.31 4.94
N GLY A 132 18.95 -6.23 5.71
CA GLY A 132 20.00 -5.21 5.78
C GLY A 132 20.01 -4.25 4.58
N GLY A 133 19.11 -4.42 3.60
CA GLY A 133 18.91 -3.45 2.53
C GLY A 133 18.32 -2.12 3.02
N ALA A 134 18.38 -1.11 2.17
CA ALA A 134 17.83 0.22 2.44
C ALA A 134 16.86 0.65 1.35
N LEU A 135 15.78 1.34 1.75
CA LEU A 135 15.00 2.18 0.84
C LEU A 135 15.38 3.63 1.11
N VAL A 136 15.72 4.39 0.08
CA VAL A 136 16.15 5.78 0.19
C VAL A 136 15.16 6.67 -0.57
N VAL A 137 14.55 7.61 0.15
CA VAL A 137 13.67 8.64 -0.43
C VAL A 137 14.43 9.96 -0.44
N ILE A 138 14.50 10.59 -1.61
CA ILE A 138 15.13 11.91 -1.80
C ILE A 138 14.07 12.86 -2.35
N THR A 139 13.73 13.89 -1.57
CA THR A 139 12.59 14.75 -1.89
C THR A 139 12.82 16.18 -1.41
N PRO A 140 12.25 17.23 -2.06
CA PRO A 140 12.45 18.61 -1.62
C PRO A 140 11.80 18.87 -0.26
N LEU A 141 12.43 19.72 0.55
CA LEU A 141 11.88 20.21 1.81
C LEU A 141 10.90 21.34 1.55
N ALA A 142 9.72 21.29 2.17
CA ALA A 142 8.71 22.34 2.02
C ALA A 142 9.19 23.70 2.53
N ALA A 143 10.07 23.72 3.53
CA ALA A 143 10.68 24.93 4.09
C ALA A 143 11.55 25.67 3.07
N ASP A 144 12.27 24.93 2.22
CA ASP A 144 13.21 25.47 1.23
C ASP A 144 12.60 25.56 -0.19
N THR A 145 11.32 25.21 -0.34
CA THR A 145 10.62 25.20 -1.62
C THR A 145 9.66 26.40 -1.74
N PRO A 146 9.72 27.19 -2.84
CA PRO A 146 8.78 28.28 -3.08
C PRO A 146 7.32 27.84 -2.97
N ALA A 147 6.44 28.74 -2.51
CA ALA A 147 5.05 28.44 -2.19
C ALA A 147 4.30 27.79 -3.36
N GLU A 148 4.54 28.25 -4.59
CA GLU A 148 3.97 27.75 -5.83
C GLU A 148 4.37 26.30 -6.18
N ARG A 149 5.42 25.77 -5.53
CA ARG A 149 5.96 24.42 -5.75
C ARG A 149 5.86 23.52 -4.51
N ARG A 150 5.22 23.96 -3.43
CA ARG A 150 5.10 23.15 -2.20
C ARG A 150 4.40 21.81 -2.40
N GLY A 151 3.53 21.69 -3.40
CA GLY A 151 2.87 20.41 -3.71
C GLY A 151 3.80 19.30 -4.22
N ILE A 152 5.10 19.58 -4.39
CA ILE A 152 6.13 18.57 -4.73
C ILE A 152 7.24 18.49 -3.68
N ALA A 153 7.00 19.02 -2.48
CA ALA A 153 7.93 19.05 -1.36
C ALA A 153 7.22 18.53 -0.10
N LEU A 154 7.97 17.94 0.84
CA LEU A 154 7.39 17.39 2.05
C LEU A 154 7.61 18.32 3.24
N GLY A 155 6.57 18.44 4.08
CA GLY A 155 6.68 19.03 5.40
C GLY A 155 7.28 18.07 6.43
N GLU A 156 7.52 18.58 7.64
CA GLU A 156 8.05 17.79 8.76
C GLU A 156 7.12 16.65 9.16
N ASP A 157 5.81 16.89 9.17
CA ASP A 157 4.81 15.86 9.54
C ASP A 157 4.79 14.72 8.51
N GLU A 158 4.79 15.03 7.21
CA GLU A 158 4.86 14.02 6.14
C GLU A 158 6.17 13.22 6.17
N LEU A 159 7.28 13.85 6.56
CA LEU A 159 8.57 13.17 6.73
C LEU A 159 8.59 12.29 7.98
N ALA A 160 7.90 12.68 9.05
CA ALA A 160 7.73 11.85 10.25
C ALA A 160 6.86 10.63 9.95
N GLU A 161 5.76 10.80 9.21
CA GLU A 161 4.89 9.70 8.75
C GLU A 161 5.64 8.70 7.86
N LEU A 162 6.46 9.18 6.91
CA LEU A 162 7.30 8.32 6.08
C LEU A 162 8.27 7.44 6.90
N GLN A 163 8.81 7.99 7.99
CA GLN A 163 9.81 7.32 8.83
C GLN A 163 9.18 6.40 9.87
N HIS A 164 8.00 6.73 10.39
CA HIS A 164 7.35 6.05 11.53
C HIS A 164 7.28 4.51 11.40
N PRO A 165 6.96 3.91 10.24
CA PRO A 165 6.89 2.45 10.08
C PRO A 165 8.25 1.75 10.06
N TRP A 166 9.36 2.50 10.04
CA TRP A 166 10.71 1.99 9.80
C TRP A 166 11.57 2.15 11.06
N PRO A 167 11.87 1.05 11.78
CA PRO A 167 12.50 1.13 13.10
C PRO A 167 13.94 1.68 13.06
N ASN A 168 14.61 1.62 11.91
CA ASN A 168 15.95 2.17 11.73
C ASN A 168 15.92 3.15 10.54
N SER A 169 15.31 4.31 10.76
CA SER A 169 15.32 5.42 9.81
C SER A 169 16.35 6.47 10.16
N GLU A 170 17.06 6.99 9.16
CA GLU A 170 17.98 8.12 9.28
C GLU A 170 17.57 9.20 8.28
N ARG A 171 17.65 10.47 8.67
CA ARG A 171 17.39 11.62 7.78
C ARG A 171 18.62 12.52 7.75
N HIS A 172 18.99 12.92 6.53
CA HIS A 172 20.05 13.89 6.26
C HIS A 172 19.50 14.96 5.32
N ASP A 173 19.55 16.22 5.74
CA ASP A 173 19.09 17.31 4.90
C ASP A 173 20.29 17.94 4.19
N THR A 174 20.21 18.06 2.87
CA THR A 174 21.26 18.68 2.05
C THR A 174 20.65 19.49 0.92
N GLU A 175 21.14 20.71 0.75
CA GLU A 175 20.77 21.62 -0.34
C GLU A 175 19.26 21.76 -0.58
N GLY A 176 18.44 21.78 0.47
CA GLY A 176 16.97 21.88 0.41
C GLY A 176 16.25 20.56 0.09
N LEU A 177 16.93 19.42 0.19
CA LEU A 177 16.40 18.08 0.03
C LEU A 177 16.46 17.32 1.35
N ALA A 178 15.40 16.58 1.66
CA ALA A 178 15.44 15.51 2.65
C ALA A 178 15.97 14.23 1.98
N PHE A 179 17.04 13.67 2.54
CA PHE A 179 17.57 12.35 2.21
C PHE A 179 17.22 11.39 3.34
N VAL A 180 16.19 10.58 3.13
CA VAL A 180 15.65 9.68 4.16
C VAL A 180 16.03 8.25 3.84
N VAL A 181 16.81 7.64 4.71
CA VAL A 181 17.22 6.23 4.64
C VAL A 181 16.31 5.42 5.54
N LEU A 182 15.61 4.45 4.98
CA LEU A 182 14.64 3.61 5.67
C LEU A 182 15.14 2.16 5.69
N ARG A 183 15.28 1.58 6.89
CA ARG A 183 15.72 0.19 7.09
C ARG A 183 14.75 -0.57 7.99
N GLY A 184 14.23 -1.67 7.47
CA GLY A 184 13.30 -2.55 8.19
C GLY A 184 14.03 -3.59 9.05
N PRO A 185 13.32 -4.31 9.94
CA PRO A 185 13.91 -5.36 10.76
C PRO A 185 14.56 -6.41 9.85
N ARG A 186 15.80 -6.81 10.18
CA ARG A 186 16.55 -7.85 9.46
C ARG A 186 15.68 -9.11 9.39
N ARG A 187 15.08 -9.44 8.24
CA ARG A 187 14.65 -10.84 8.04
C ARG A 187 15.94 -11.67 8.08
N THR A 188 16.09 -12.63 8.96
CA THR A 188 17.20 -13.58 8.82
C THR A 188 16.92 -14.41 7.57
N VAL A 189 17.63 -14.17 6.46
CA VAL A 189 17.55 -15.07 5.30
C VAL A 189 18.22 -16.37 5.70
N SER A 190 17.43 -17.39 6.01
CA SER A 190 17.90 -18.77 5.99
C SER A 190 18.19 -19.13 4.53
N THR A 191 19.46 -19.35 4.21
CA THR A 191 19.91 -19.77 2.88
C THR A 191 19.64 -21.26 2.70
N ALA A 192 18.50 -21.61 2.12
CA ALA A 192 18.26 -22.93 1.54
C ALA A 192 18.50 -22.89 0.02
N PRO A 193 19.11 -23.93 -0.58
CA PRO A 193 19.57 -23.90 -1.97
C PRO A 193 18.41 -23.90 -2.97
N GLN A 194 18.58 -23.13 -4.05
CA GLN A 194 17.65 -23.02 -5.18
C GLN A 194 17.36 -24.39 -5.81
N ALA A 195 16.10 -24.82 -5.75
CA ALA A 195 15.61 -25.95 -6.51
C ALA A 195 15.48 -25.55 -7.99
N THR A 196 16.22 -26.25 -8.85
CA THR A 196 16.16 -26.16 -10.31
C THR A 196 14.79 -26.61 -10.82
N CYS A 197 14.06 -25.73 -11.52
CA CYS A 197 12.82 -26.08 -12.20
C CYS A 197 13.10 -26.34 -13.70
N SER A 198 12.79 -27.55 -14.17
CA SER A 198 12.78 -27.92 -15.60
C SER A 198 11.39 -27.69 -16.22
N PRO A 199 11.29 -27.54 -17.56
CA PRO A 199 10.20 -26.79 -18.20
C PRO A 199 8.94 -27.62 -18.44
N ALA A 200 7.77 -27.02 -18.16
CA ALA A 200 6.47 -27.55 -18.55
C ALA A 200 6.12 -27.18 -20.01
N GLY A 201 5.51 -28.14 -20.71
CA GLY A 201 5.18 -28.12 -22.15
C GLY A 201 4.13 -27.11 -22.62
N PRO A 202 3.74 -27.17 -23.91
CA PRO A 202 3.30 -26.01 -24.67
C PRO A 202 1.87 -25.57 -24.33
N ARG A 203 1.73 -24.28 -24.02
CA ARG A 203 0.44 -23.57 -23.98
C ARG A 203 -0.18 -23.52 -25.38
N ARG A 204 -1.42 -23.99 -25.50
CA ARG A 204 -2.27 -23.77 -26.67
C ARG A 204 -2.67 -22.29 -26.77
N VAL A 205 -2.46 -21.71 -27.94
CA VAL A 205 -2.89 -20.37 -28.34
C VAL A 205 -4.34 -20.46 -28.88
N PRO A 206 -5.28 -19.60 -28.47
CA PRO A 206 -6.54 -19.44 -29.20
C PRO A 206 -6.33 -18.54 -30.41
N ALA A 207 -6.87 -18.98 -31.54
CA ALA A 207 -6.72 -18.37 -32.84
C ALA A 207 -7.37 -16.99 -32.97
N ASP A 208 -6.62 -16.16 -33.68
CA ASP A 208 -6.96 -14.87 -34.27
C ASP A 208 -8.10 -15.06 -35.30
N THR A 209 -9.26 -14.44 -35.09
CA THR A 209 -10.23 -14.18 -36.17
C THR A 209 -10.55 -12.70 -36.23
N ARG A 210 -9.83 -12.05 -37.13
CA ARG A 210 -10.22 -10.78 -37.75
C ARG A 210 -11.58 -10.95 -38.42
N ASN A 211 -12.54 -10.13 -38.04
CA ASN A 211 -13.65 -9.78 -38.90
C ASN A 211 -13.81 -8.26 -38.88
N SER A 212 -13.45 -7.67 -40.02
CA SER A 212 -13.69 -6.27 -40.37
C SER A 212 -15.11 -6.14 -40.90
N ASP A 213 -15.94 -5.37 -40.22
CA ASP A 213 -17.12 -4.75 -40.82
C ASP A 213 -17.35 -3.35 -40.21
N PRO A 214 -17.76 -2.34 -41.02
CA PRO A 214 -17.77 -0.93 -40.63
C PRO A 214 -19.09 -0.54 -39.94
N ALA A 215 -19.00 0.48 -39.06
CA ALA A 215 -20.08 1.10 -38.29
C ALA A 215 -20.51 0.39 -36.99
N GLN A 216 -19.58 0.26 -36.03
CA GLN A 216 -19.95 0.14 -34.61
C GLN A 216 -20.13 1.53 -34.00
N THR A 217 -21.37 1.90 -33.69
CA THR A 217 -21.65 2.94 -32.70
C THR A 217 -21.13 2.47 -31.36
N SER A 218 -19.96 2.96 -30.94
CA SER A 218 -19.35 2.62 -29.65
C SER A 218 -20.31 2.95 -28.51
N ALA A 219 -20.48 2.04 -27.56
CA ALA A 219 -21.29 2.25 -26.36
C ALA A 219 -20.86 3.54 -25.60
N PRO A 220 -21.79 4.18 -24.86
CA PRO A 220 -21.49 5.36 -24.04
C PRO A 220 -20.31 5.10 -23.11
N ARG A 221 -19.40 6.07 -23.00
CA ARG A 221 -18.17 5.95 -22.20
C ARG A 221 -18.25 6.79 -20.93
N ASN A 222 -17.52 6.37 -19.90
CA ASN A 222 -17.41 7.09 -18.64
C ASN A 222 -16.17 8.01 -18.65
N HIS A 223 -16.33 9.23 -18.14
CA HIS A 223 -15.27 10.24 -18.09
C HIS A 223 -15.19 10.86 -16.71
N HIS A 224 -13.98 10.91 -16.12
CA HIS A 224 -13.78 11.40 -14.76
C HIS A 224 -13.33 12.86 -14.72
N PHE A 225 -13.98 13.65 -13.87
CA PHE A 225 -13.79 15.09 -13.72
C PHE A 225 -13.66 15.41 -12.23
N ASN A 226 -12.64 16.18 -11.84
CA ASN A 226 -12.54 16.67 -10.47
C ASN A 226 -13.19 18.05 -10.38
N LEU A 227 -13.98 18.27 -9.34
CA LEU A 227 -14.59 19.54 -8.98
C LEU A 227 -14.17 19.94 -7.57
N ARG A 228 -13.86 21.22 -7.36
CA ARG A 228 -13.73 21.76 -6.00
C ARG A 228 -15.07 21.66 -5.29
N ARG A 229 -15.08 21.51 -3.95
CA ARG A 229 -16.29 21.24 -3.17
C ARG A 229 -17.47 22.13 -3.53
N ARG A 230 -17.24 23.45 -3.60
CA ARG A 230 -18.29 24.43 -3.93
C ARG A 230 -19.01 24.14 -5.25
N TYR A 231 -18.29 23.67 -6.27
CA TYR A 231 -18.84 23.36 -7.59
C TYR A 231 -19.54 22.01 -7.60
N TYR A 232 -18.98 21.05 -6.84
CA TYR A 232 -19.60 19.76 -6.61
C TYR A 232 -20.98 19.94 -5.95
N ASP A 233 -21.08 20.72 -4.88
CA ASP A 233 -22.35 21.00 -4.18
C ASP A 233 -23.39 21.71 -5.09
N GLN A 234 -22.93 22.55 -6.04
CA GLN A 234 -23.82 23.18 -7.03
C GLN A 234 -24.38 22.17 -8.04
N VAL A 235 -23.58 21.17 -8.46
CA VAL A 235 -24.05 20.05 -9.30
C VAL A 235 -24.98 19.13 -8.51
N GLU A 236 -24.62 18.82 -7.26
CA GLU A 236 -25.42 18.00 -6.34
C GLU A 236 -26.78 18.62 -6.02
N SER A 237 -26.86 19.95 -5.88
CA SER A 237 -28.12 20.67 -5.66
C SER A 237 -28.91 20.92 -6.96
N GLY A 238 -28.37 20.52 -8.12
CA GLY A 238 -29.00 20.68 -9.42
C GLY A 238 -29.03 22.11 -9.97
N ARG A 239 -28.37 23.05 -9.30
CA ARG A 239 -28.31 24.46 -9.73
C ARG A 239 -27.33 24.65 -10.88
N LYS A 240 -26.19 23.94 -10.87
CA LYS A 240 -25.20 23.94 -11.95
C LYS A 240 -25.49 22.80 -12.93
N THR A 241 -25.70 23.16 -14.20
CA THR A 241 -26.08 22.22 -15.28
C THR A 241 -25.20 22.35 -16.52
N ILE A 242 -24.22 23.27 -16.50
CA ILE A 242 -23.20 23.42 -17.53
C ILE A 242 -21.83 23.31 -16.88
N GLU A 243 -21.00 22.40 -17.39
CA GLU A 243 -19.60 22.26 -16.98
C GLU A 243 -18.66 22.80 -18.06
N VAL A 244 -17.67 23.59 -17.63
CA VAL A 244 -16.71 24.25 -18.53
C VAL A 244 -15.34 23.58 -18.42
N ARG A 245 -14.77 23.20 -19.56
CA ARG A 245 -13.38 22.73 -19.69
C ARG A 245 -12.72 23.33 -20.93
N VAL A 246 -11.39 23.37 -20.94
CA VAL A 246 -10.64 23.66 -22.17
C VAL A 246 -10.63 22.45 -23.10
N ALA A 247 -10.59 22.69 -24.42
CA ALA A 247 -10.72 21.68 -25.46
C ALA A 247 -9.41 20.88 -25.69
N THR A 248 -8.92 20.22 -24.65
CA THR A 248 -7.80 19.26 -24.77
C THR A 248 -8.23 18.02 -25.56
N ALA A 249 -7.26 17.29 -26.12
CA ALA A 249 -7.51 16.06 -26.89
C ALA A 249 -8.37 15.03 -26.14
N LYS A 250 -8.25 14.94 -24.80
CA LYS A 250 -9.09 14.08 -23.94
C LYS A 250 -10.54 14.54 -23.88
N ARG A 251 -10.78 15.86 -23.90
CA ARG A 251 -12.12 16.45 -23.72
C ARG A 251 -12.87 16.61 -25.05
N THR A 252 -12.18 16.79 -26.17
CA THR A 252 -12.78 16.82 -27.51
C THR A 252 -13.31 15.45 -27.95
N GLY A 253 -12.83 14.36 -27.35
CA GLY A 253 -13.30 13.00 -27.61
C GLY A 253 -14.61 12.60 -26.90
N ILE A 254 -15.15 13.44 -26.01
CA ILE A 254 -16.41 13.20 -25.28
C ILE A 254 -17.59 13.38 -26.24
N ARG A 255 -18.60 12.52 -26.15
CA ARG A 255 -19.78 12.55 -27.02
C ARG A 255 -21.05 12.80 -26.22
N VAL A 256 -22.10 13.27 -26.91
CA VAL A 256 -23.46 13.28 -26.35
C VAL A 256 -23.84 11.85 -25.96
N ALA A 257 -24.56 11.71 -24.85
CA ALA A 257 -24.91 10.48 -24.16
C ALA A 257 -23.78 9.78 -23.36
N ASP A 258 -22.52 10.25 -23.44
CA ASP A 258 -21.49 9.80 -22.50
C ASP A 258 -21.80 10.23 -21.06
N THR A 259 -21.21 9.52 -20.10
CA THR A 259 -21.34 9.81 -18.67
C THR A 259 -20.12 10.58 -18.18
N ILE A 260 -20.33 11.70 -17.50
CA ILE A 260 -19.31 12.40 -16.73
C ILE A 260 -19.51 12.05 -15.25
N ILE A 261 -18.47 11.50 -14.62
CA ILE A 261 -18.42 11.20 -13.19
C ILE A 261 -17.60 12.30 -12.51
N PHE A 262 -18.26 13.07 -11.66
CA PHE A 262 -17.63 14.11 -10.86
C PHE A 262 -17.12 13.55 -9.53
N HIS A 263 -15.89 13.92 -9.20
CA HIS A 263 -15.20 13.62 -7.95
C HIS A 263 -15.03 14.90 -7.16
N ASP A 264 -15.30 14.85 -5.86
CA ASP A 264 -14.98 15.93 -4.94
C ASP A 264 -13.45 16.00 -4.75
N HIS A 265 -12.86 17.12 -5.13
CA HIS A 265 -11.41 17.31 -5.12
C HIS A 265 -10.84 17.49 -3.70
N ASP A 266 -11.68 17.85 -2.72
CA ASP A 266 -11.25 18.23 -1.38
C ASP A 266 -11.38 17.08 -0.34
N HIS A 267 -11.64 15.83 -0.79
CA HIS A 267 -11.73 14.64 0.07
C HIS A 267 -10.81 13.50 -0.39
N ASP A 268 -10.39 12.69 0.59
CA ASP A 268 -9.75 11.40 0.37
C ASP A 268 -10.69 10.50 -0.46
N HIS A 269 -10.12 9.75 -1.41
CA HIS A 269 -10.86 8.93 -2.37
C HIS A 269 -11.80 7.88 -1.73
N ASP A 270 -11.69 7.62 -0.43
CA ASP A 270 -12.51 6.68 0.33
C ASP A 270 -13.88 7.24 0.82
N ALA A 271 -14.17 8.53 0.64
CA ALA A 271 -15.47 9.09 1.04
C ALA A 271 -16.65 8.71 0.12
N GLY A 272 -16.39 8.08 -1.03
CA GLY A 272 -17.41 7.40 -1.85
C GLY A 272 -18.53 8.27 -2.44
N ARG A 273 -18.38 9.60 -2.50
CA ARG A 273 -19.38 10.48 -3.13
C ARG A 273 -18.99 10.74 -4.59
N GLU A 274 -19.66 10.04 -5.49
CA GLU A 274 -19.58 10.27 -6.94
C GLU A 274 -20.91 10.84 -7.46
N LEU A 275 -20.85 11.78 -8.40
CA LEU A 275 -22.02 12.25 -9.15
C LEU A 275 -21.86 11.93 -10.63
N ASP A 276 -22.72 11.06 -11.15
CA ASP A 276 -22.78 10.75 -12.58
C ASP A 276 -23.84 11.61 -13.29
N VAL A 277 -23.42 12.27 -14.37
CA VAL A 277 -24.29 13.06 -15.23
C VAL A 277 -24.17 12.59 -16.67
N ILE A 278 -25.27 12.65 -17.43
CA ILE A 278 -25.25 12.33 -18.87
C ILE A 278 -25.10 13.63 -19.66
N VAL A 279 -24.12 13.64 -20.56
CA VAL A 279 -23.90 14.75 -21.48
C VAL A 279 -25.06 14.85 -22.47
N LYS A 280 -25.75 15.99 -22.49
CA LYS A 280 -26.86 16.30 -23.39
C LYS A 280 -26.43 17.10 -24.60
N ARG A 281 -25.55 18.07 -24.39
CA ARG A 281 -25.01 18.91 -25.44
C ARG A 281 -23.57 19.26 -25.13
N ILE A 282 -22.75 19.33 -26.18
CA ILE A 282 -21.38 19.79 -26.13
C ILE A 282 -21.27 20.95 -27.11
N THR A 283 -20.85 22.11 -26.65
CA THR A 283 -20.70 23.30 -27.52
C THR A 283 -19.29 23.88 -27.39
N PRO A 284 -18.54 23.97 -28.51
CA PRO A 284 -17.24 24.61 -28.53
C PRO A 284 -17.35 26.12 -28.69
N TYR A 285 -16.46 26.85 -28.02
CA TYR A 285 -16.32 28.31 -28.08
C TYR A 285 -14.85 28.69 -28.26
N ALA A 286 -14.59 29.81 -28.93
CA ALA A 286 -13.24 30.29 -29.17
C ALA A 286 -12.57 30.83 -27.89
N SER A 287 -13.36 31.37 -26.95
CA SER A 287 -12.88 31.90 -25.67
C SER A 287 -13.89 31.68 -24.53
N PHE A 288 -13.46 31.90 -23.28
CA PHE A 288 -14.39 31.89 -22.15
C PHE A 288 -15.37 33.07 -22.18
N ASP A 289 -14.98 34.19 -22.79
CA ASP A 289 -15.85 35.36 -22.90
C ASP A 289 -17.01 35.10 -23.88
N ASP A 290 -16.72 34.43 -25.01
CA ASP A 290 -17.73 33.98 -25.98
C ASP A 290 -18.69 32.96 -25.35
N LEU A 291 -18.15 32.00 -24.59
CA LEU A 291 -18.94 30.99 -23.87
C LEU A 291 -19.91 31.67 -22.90
N LEU A 292 -19.40 32.57 -22.05
CA LEU A 292 -20.22 33.27 -21.05
C LEU A 292 -21.11 34.37 -21.64
N ALA A 293 -20.97 34.69 -22.93
CA ALA A 293 -21.90 35.55 -23.66
C ALA A 293 -23.06 34.74 -24.27
N ALA A 294 -22.82 33.47 -24.62
CA ALA A 294 -23.79 32.61 -25.28
C ALA A 294 -24.57 31.69 -24.31
N GLU A 295 -23.92 31.22 -23.25
CA GLU A 295 -24.52 30.37 -22.21
C GLU A 295 -25.03 31.21 -21.04
N ASP A 296 -26.05 30.71 -20.33
CA ASP A 296 -26.54 31.33 -19.10
C ASP A 296 -25.49 31.18 -17.98
N PRO A 297 -24.88 32.28 -17.48
CA PRO A 297 -23.88 32.19 -16.42
C PRO A 297 -24.41 31.54 -15.14
N ALA A 298 -25.72 31.65 -14.85
CA ALA A 298 -26.31 31.03 -13.67
C ALA A 298 -26.30 29.49 -13.75
N ARG A 299 -26.24 28.90 -14.95
CA ARG A 299 -26.11 27.45 -15.16
C ARG A 299 -24.67 26.96 -15.08
N VAL A 300 -23.69 27.85 -15.23
CA VAL A 300 -22.24 27.58 -15.18
C VAL A 300 -21.69 27.69 -13.76
N ASP A 301 -22.01 28.77 -13.05
CA ASP A 301 -21.66 29.00 -11.64
C ASP A 301 -22.74 29.91 -11.01
N PRO A 302 -23.79 29.32 -10.41
CA PRO A 302 -24.94 30.06 -9.86
C PRO A 302 -24.56 31.11 -8.80
N ASP A 303 -23.41 30.95 -8.16
CA ASP A 303 -23.00 31.76 -7.01
C ASP A 303 -22.03 32.90 -7.40
N ALA A 304 -21.77 33.10 -8.70
CA ALA A 304 -20.86 34.14 -9.20
C ALA A 304 -21.44 34.92 -10.38
N SER A 305 -21.16 36.23 -10.44
CA SER A 305 -21.48 37.06 -11.60
C SER A 305 -20.63 36.69 -12.83
N ARG A 306 -21.11 36.99 -14.05
CA ARG A 306 -20.36 36.77 -15.31
C ARG A 306 -18.91 37.24 -15.24
N ALA A 307 -18.67 38.45 -14.70
CA ALA A 307 -17.33 39.00 -14.56
C ALA A 307 -16.44 38.18 -13.60
N GLN A 308 -16.99 37.75 -12.46
CA GLN A 308 -16.29 36.88 -11.51
C GLN A 308 -16.04 35.49 -12.08
N GLN A 309 -16.97 34.94 -12.85
CA GLN A 309 -16.81 33.65 -13.53
C GLN A 309 -15.65 33.69 -14.53
N LEU A 310 -15.55 34.75 -15.34
CA LEU A 310 -14.45 34.91 -16.28
C LEU A 310 -13.09 34.96 -15.57
N VAL A 311 -12.99 35.70 -14.47
CA VAL A 311 -11.78 35.74 -13.62
C VAL A 311 -11.48 34.37 -13.03
N ASN A 312 -12.49 33.66 -12.51
CA ASN A 312 -12.32 32.33 -11.94
C ASN A 312 -11.84 31.31 -12.97
N LEU A 313 -12.43 31.31 -14.17
CA LEU A 313 -12.05 30.42 -15.27
C LEU A 313 -10.61 30.67 -15.71
N ARG A 314 -10.20 31.94 -15.88
CA ARG A 314 -8.82 32.28 -16.27
C ARG A 314 -7.78 32.01 -15.18
N ARG A 315 -8.19 32.02 -13.91
CA ARG A 315 -7.33 31.58 -12.80
C ARG A 315 -7.11 30.06 -12.82
N ILE A 316 -8.10 29.29 -13.27
CA ILE A 316 -8.00 27.82 -13.39
C ILE A 316 -7.28 27.43 -14.70
N TYR A 317 -7.56 28.17 -15.78
CA TYR A 317 -7.03 27.94 -17.12
C TYR A 317 -6.36 29.23 -17.63
N PRO A 318 -5.02 29.33 -17.52
CA PRO A 318 -4.29 30.49 -18.03
C PRO A 318 -4.40 30.63 -19.56
N PRO A 319 -3.95 31.75 -20.16
CA PRO A 319 -4.18 32.07 -21.57
C PRO A 319 -3.72 31.00 -22.58
N ASP A 320 -2.64 30.28 -22.29
CA ASP A 320 -2.14 29.15 -23.11
C ASP A 320 -3.14 27.98 -23.15
N LYS A 321 -3.88 27.75 -22.05
CA LYS A 321 -4.94 26.74 -21.97
C LYS A 321 -6.23 27.24 -22.60
N GLU A 322 -6.58 28.52 -22.42
CA GLU A 322 -7.75 29.13 -23.08
C GLU A 322 -7.59 29.10 -24.61
N ALA A 323 -6.36 29.26 -25.13
CA ALA A 323 -6.06 29.19 -26.57
C ALA A 323 -6.39 27.83 -27.23
N LEU A 324 -6.59 26.77 -26.44
CA LEU A 324 -7.10 25.49 -26.95
C LEU A 324 -8.59 25.56 -27.32
N GLY A 325 -9.31 26.61 -26.91
CA GLY A 325 -10.76 26.74 -27.00
C GLY A 325 -11.46 26.24 -25.73
N ALA A 326 -12.70 26.67 -25.54
CA ALA A 326 -13.55 26.29 -24.42
C ALA A 326 -14.65 25.32 -24.87
N LEU A 327 -15.02 24.38 -24.00
CA LEU A 327 -16.12 23.44 -24.18
C LEU A 327 -17.13 23.63 -23.05
N ALA A 328 -18.40 23.81 -23.41
CA ALA A 328 -19.53 23.73 -22.51
C ALA A 328 -20.19 22.35 -22.63
N PHE A 329 -20.22 21.61 -21.52
CA PHE A 329 -20.91 20.34 -21.38
C PHE A 329 -22.22 20.57 -20.63
N GLU A 330 -23.34 20.55 -21.35
CA GLU A 330 -24.67 20.62 -20.75
C GLU A 330 -25.13 19.23 -20.32
N PHE A 331 -25.72 19.14 -19.12
CA PHE A 331 -26.27 17.93 -18.55
C PHE A 331 -27.52 18.21 -17.71
N ASP A 332 -28.38 17.20 -17.55
CA ASP A 332 -29.50 17.26 -16.61
C ASP A 332 -29.00 16.96 -15.19
N HIS A 333 -29.58 17.60 -14.19
CA HIS A 333 -29.41 17.15 -12.80
C HIS A 333 -30.06 15.76 -12.66
N ARG A 334 -29.23 14.73 -12.51
CA ARG A 334 -29.68 13.48 -11.91
C ARG A 334 -29.44 13.61 -10.41
N PRO A 335 -30.42 13.32 -9.54
CA PRO A 335 -30.10 13.04 -8.16
C PRO A 335 -29.09 11.89 -8.20
N GLY A 336 -27.86 12.14 -7.73
CA GLY A 336 -26.79 11.16 -7.73
C GLY A 336 -27.36 9.86 -7.19
N ARG A 337 -27.13 8.73 -7.88
CA ARG A 337 -27.56 7.44 -7.34
C ARG A 337 -26.93 7.34 -5.97
N PRO A 338 -27.69 7.36 -4.86
CA PRO A 338 -27.12 6.91 -3.61
C PRO A 338 -26.59 5.52 -3.91
N GLY A 339 -25.33 5.23 -3.57
CA GLY A 339 -24.91 3.83 -3.48
C GLY A 339 -26.03 3.08 -2.76
N HIS A 340 -26.45 1.94 -3.29
CA HIS A 340 -27.56 1.22 -2.68
C HIS A 340 -27.24 1.09 -1.19
N PRO A 341 -28.07 1.64 -0.29
CA PRO A 341 -27.85 1.39 1.13
C PRO A 341 -27.79 -0.13 1.28
N LEU A 342 -26.89 -0.62 2.14
CA LEU A 342 -26.96 -2.01 2.55
C LEU A 342 -28.42 -2.28 2.91
N PRO A 343 -28.99 -3.45 2.54
CA PRO A 343 -30.41 -3.75 2.77
C PRO A 343 -30.77 -3.78 4.28
N MET A 344 -29.82 -3.46 5.13
CA MET A 344 -29.86 -3.43 6.58
C MET A 344 -28.81 -2.42 7.10
N THR A 345 -28.97 -1.98 8.34
CA THR A 345 -28.03 -1.10 9.04
C THR A 345 -26.65 -1.75 9.20
N PRO A 346 -25.56 -0.99 9.43
CA PRO A 346 -24.24 -1.57 9.72
C PRO A 346 -24.26 -2.58 10.88
N SER A 347 -25.03 -2.30 11.92
CA SER A 347 -25.19 -3.21 13.06
C SER A 347 -25.84 -4.53 12.64
N GLU A 348 -26.90 -4.47 11.82
CA GLU A 348 -27.56 -5.67 11.27
C GLU A 348 -26.64 -6.41 10.29
N TYR A 349 -25.88 -5.69 9.45
CA TYR A 349 -24.93 -6.29 8.52
C TYR A 349 -23.84 -7.07 9.24
N VAL A 350 -23.27 -6.50 10.31
CA VAL A 350 -22.30 -7.23 11.15
C VAL A 350 -22.92 -8.51 11.71
N GLN A 351 -24.22 -8.53 12.05
CA GLN A 351 -24.87 -9.77 12.47
C GLN A 351 -24.98 -10.83 11.37
N THR A 352 -24.90 -10.45 10.08
CA THR A 352 -24.98 -11.38 8.95
C THR A 352 -23.66 -11.96 8.49
N VAL A 353 -22.54 -11.32 8.82
CA VAL A 353 -21.22 -11.83 8.44
C VAL A 353 -20.77 -12.95 9.39
N PRO A 354 -19.94 -13.91 8.94
CA PRO A 354 -19.37 -14.90 9.83
C PRO A 354 -18.62 -14.26 10.98
N HIS A 355 -18.94 -14.68 12.21
CA HIS A 355 -18.23 -14.25 13.41
C HIS A 355 -17.14 -15.26 13.78
N HIS A 356 -16.04 -14.73 14.30
CA HIS A 356 -14.92 -15.51 14.83
C HIS A 356 -14.56 -15.01 16.22
N THR A 357 -14.10 -15.91 17.07
CA THR A 357 -13.47 -15.51 18.33
C THR A 357 -11.96 -15.42 18.17
N LEU A 358 -11.34 -14.49 18.89
CA LEU A 358 -9.90 -14.35 18.93
C LEU A 358 -9.35 -15.01 20.21
N TYR A 359 -8.12 -15.49 20.17
CA TYR A 359 -7.40 -15.90 21.36
C TYR A 359 -5.90 -15.62 21.22
N GLY A 360 -5.22 -15.44 22.35
CA GLY A 360 -3.80 -15.16 22.42
C GLY A 360 -3.09 -16.13 23.35
N CYS A 361 -1.91 -16.61 22.95
CA CYS A 361 -1.10 -17.50 23.80
C CYS A 361 0.38 -17.10 23.80
N LEU A 362 1.08 -17.38 24.91
CA LEU A 362 2.53 -17.31 24.97
C LEU A 362 3.15 -18.71 24.87
N TYR A 363 4.01 -18.88 23.88
CA TYR A 363 4.80 -20.09 23.74
C TYR A 363 6.12 -19.95 24.50
N VAL A 364 6.21 -20.58 25.67
CA VAL A 364 7.38 -20.51 26.56
C VAL A 364 8.12 -21.84 26.63
N ARG A 365 9.44 -21.76 26.79
CA ARG A 365 10.35 -22.92 26.84
C ARG A 365 11.23 -22.87 28.07
N ASP A 366 11.87 -23.96 28.43
CA ASP A 366 12.94 -23.96 29.42
C ASP A 366 14.31 -23.57 28.82
N GLU A 367 15.35 -23.55 29.64
CA GLU A 367 16.73 -23.26 29.22
C GLU A 367 17.27 -24.25 28.17
N HIS A 368 16.69 -25.46 28.10
CA HIS A 368 17.03 -26.52 27.15
C HIS A 368 16.14 -26.53 25.90
N ASP A 369 15.40 -25.45 25.62
CA ASP A 369 14.46 -25.32 24.49
C ASP A 369 13.28 -26.31 24.51
N ARG A 370 12.92 -26.84 25.68
CA ARG A 370 11.79 -27.77 25.83
C ARG A 370 10.49 -27.00 26.10
N PRO A 371 9.39 -27.29 25.38
CA PRO A 371 8.10 -26.62 25.61
C PRO A 371 7.58 -26.81 27.04
N VAL A 372 7.12 -25.72 27.66
CA VAL A 372 6.33 -25.77 28.90
C VAL A 372 4.85 -25.83 28.53
N GLN A 373 4.09 -26.70 29.19
CA GLN A 373 2.65 -26.81 28.99
C GLN A 373 1.90 -26.84 30.32
N LEU A 374 0.69 -26.30 30.33
CA LEU A 374 -0.27 -26.32 31.43
C LEU A 374 -1.38 -27.33 31.11
N ARG A 375 -1.84 -28.08 32.10
CA ARG A 375 -2.93 -29.04 31.94
C ARG A 375 -4.22 -28.45 32.46
N SER A 376 -5.18 -28.26 31.56
CA SER A 376 -6.49 -27.70 31.93
C SER A 376 -7.27 -28.64 32.85
N VAL A 377 -8.07 -28.09 33.76
CA VAL A 377 -9.06 -28.84 34.54
C VAL A 377 -10.37 -29.06 33.77
N TYR A 378 -10.58 -28.32 32.68
CA TYR A 378 -11.76 -28.40 31.84
C TYR A 378 -11.60 -29.46 30.72
N GLY A 379 -12.74 -29.99 30.25
CA GLY A 379 -12.78 -30.94 29.14
C GLY A 379 -11.99 -32.22 29.40
N ASN A 380 -11.22 -32.68 28.41
CA ASN A 380 -10.42 -33.90 28.47
C ASN A 380 -9.04 -33.70 29.13
N ARG A 381 -8.90 -32.69 30.00
CA ARG A 381 -7.64 -32.34 30.68
C ARG A 381 -6.45 -32.16 29.73
N LEU A 382 -6.67 -31.33 28.73
CA LEU A 382 -5.73 -31.13 27.63
C LEU A 382 -4.53 -30.30 28.07
N TRP A 383 -3.38 -30.58 27.44
CA TRP A 383 -2.18 -29.77 27.56
C TRP A 383 -2.22 -28.56 26.63
N GLN A 384 -1.97 -27.39 27.16
CA GLN A 384 -2.04 -26.11 26.43
C GLN A 384 -0.99 -25.11 26.91
N PHE A 385 -0.77 -24.10 26.09
CA PHE A 385 0.06 -22.95 26.43
C PHE A 385 -0.69 -22.02 27.37
N PRO A 386 0.02 -21.18 28.16
CA PRO A 386 -0.62 -20.07 28.82
C PRO A 386 -1.29 -19.14 27.80
N GLY A 387 -2.57 -18.83 27.99
CA GLY A 387 -3.36 -18.02 27.07
C GLY A 387 -4.84 -18.39 27.00
N GLY A 388 -5.64 -17.41 26.57
CA GLY A 388 -7.09 -17.47 26.60
C GLY A 388 -7.76 -16.67 25.49
N VAL A 389 -9.09 -16.59 25.55
CA VAL A 389 -9.94 -15.89 24.57
C VAL A 389 -9.81 -14.38 24.78
N THR A 390 -9.79 -13.61 23.70
CA THR A 390 -9.89 -12.15 23.78
C THR A 390 -11.34 -11.76 24.03
N ASP A 391 -11.70 -11.61 25.31
CA ASP A 391 -13.05 -11.26 25.77
C ASP A 391 -13.10 -9.97 26.60
N ALA A 392 -11.95 -9.35 26.87
CA ALA A 392 -11.86 -8.05 27.52
C ALA A 392 -12.05 -6.89 26.52
N PRO A 393 -12.85 -5.86 26.86
CA PRO A 393 -13.09 -4.73 25.95
C PRO A 393 -11.81 -3.98 25.56
N GLY A 394 -11.57 -3.86 24.25
CA GLY A 394 -10.44 -3.10 23.71
C GLY A 394 -9.09 -3.82 23.79
N GLU A 395 -9.08 -5.09 24.19
CA GLU A 395 -7.87 -5.90 24.29
C GLU A 395 -7.47 -6.47 22.92
N ASP A 396 -6.18 -6.40 22.59
CA ASP A 396 -5.60 -7.12 21.46
C ASP A 396 -5.10 -8.54 21.85
N PRO A 397 -4.86 -9.46 20.90
CA PRO A 397 -4.44 -10.82 21.24
C PRO A 397 -3.12 -10.93 22.02
N LEU A 398 -2.19 -9.97 21.90
CA LEU A 398 -0.95 -9.97 22.67
C LEU A 398 -1.21 -9.56 24.12
N GLN A 399 -2.07 -8.56 24.32
CA GLN A 399 -2.54 -8.16 25.64
C GLN A 399 -3.28 -9.32 26.33
N THR A 400 -4.17 -10.02 25.61
CA THR A 400 -4.83 -11.24 26.09
C THR A 400 -3.80 -12.28 26.52
N ALA A 401 -2.83 -12.62 25.67
CA ALA A 401 -1.81 -13.61 25.98
C ALA A 401 -1.02 -13.27 27.26
N ARG A 402 -0.72 -11.99 27.49
CA ARG A 402 -0.01 -11.52 28.69
C ARG A 402 -0.87 -11.60 29.94
N ARG A 403 -2.12 -11.10 29.88
CA ARG A 403 -3.06 -11.13 31.00
C ARG A 403 -3.28 -12.57 31.45
N GLU A 404 -3.63 -13.44 30.51
CA GLU A 404 -3.87 -14.87 30.75
C GLU A 404 -2.63 -15.56 31.30
N THR A 405 -1.43 -15.25 30.80
CA THR A 405 -0.19 -15.82 31.38
C THR A 405 -0.02 -15.44 32.85
N VAL A 406 -0.33 -14.20 33.22
CA VAL A 406 -0.26 -13.76 34.63
C VAL A 406 -1.32 -14.47 35.46
N GLU A 407 -2.54 -14.58 34.95
CA GLU A 407 -3.66 -15.22 35.64
C GLU A 407 -3.41 -16.73 35.85
N GLU A 408 -3.01 -17.45 34.79
CA GLU A 408 -2.84 -18.90 34.81
C GLU A 408 -1.51 -19.37 35.44
N THR A 409 -0.46 -18.53 35.48
CA THR A 409 0.87 -18.95 35.97
C THR A 409 1.48 -18.07 37.05
N GLY A 410 0.93 -16.88 37.30
CA GLY A 410 1.52 -15.88 38.19
C GLY A 410 2.77 -15.18 37.64
N LEU A 411 3.15 -15.45 36.37
CA LEU A 411 4.36 -14.89 35.76
C LEU A 411 4.03 -13.72 34.84
N ALA A 412 4.67 -12.57 35.07
CA ALA A 412 4.66 -11.45 34.13
C ALA A 412 5.74 -11.65 33.06
N LEU A 413 5.36 -12.24 31.93
CA LEU A 413 6.25 -12.56 30.82
C LEU A 413 6.09 -11.60 29.63
N GLY A 414 7.13 -11.51 28.80
CA GLY A 414 7.07 -10.83 27.51
C GLY A 414 6.97 -9.31 27.58
N GLN A 415 7.89 -8.66 28.32
CA GLN A 415 8.04 -7.20 28.30
C GLN A 415 8.57 -6.74 26.92
N GLY A 416 7.90 -5.77 26.29
CA GLY A 416 8.26 -5.26 24.94
C GLY A 416 7.58 -6.01 23.78
N THR A 417 7.96 -5.73 22.54
CA THR A 417 7.34 -6.39 21.38
C THR A 417 7.75 -7.87 21.32
N LEU A 418 6.77 -8.78 21.19
CA LEU A 418 7.03 -10.21 21.01
C LEU A 418 6.89 -10.62 19.55
N ASP A 419 7.71 -11.57 19.12
CA ASP A 419 7.59 -12.17 17.80
C ASP A 419 6.34 -13.05 17.72
N LEU A 420 5.52 -12.82 16.69
CA LEU A 420 4.41 -13.71 16.36
C LEU A 420 4.97 -14.97 15.68
N LEU A 421 4.81 -16.12 16.33
CA LEU A 421 5.28 -17.40 15.80
C LEU A 421 4.29 -18.02 14.83
N LEU A 422 3.00 -17.99 15.18
CA LEU A 422 1.98 -18.69 14.41
C LEU A 422 0.62 -17.99 14.53
N THR A 423 -0.02 -17.75 13.39
CA THR A 423 -1.46 -17.49 13.31
C THR A 423 -2.19 -18.81 13.10
N HIS A 424 -3.10 -19.17 14.01
CA HIS A 424 -3.82 -20.43 13.97
C HIS A 424 -5.31 -20.18 13.69
N TYR A 425 -5.82 -20.70 12.57
CA TYR A 425 -7.25 -20.72 12.31
C TYR A 425 -7.85 -22.08 12.67
N GLN A 426 -8.87 -22.09 13.52
CA GLN A 426 -9.63 -23.28 13.86
C GLN A 426 -11.03 -23.20 13.25
N HIS A 427 -11.42 -24.22 12.48
CA HIS A 427 -12.77 -24.30 11.93
C HIS A 427 -13.82 -24.46 13.05
N PRO A 428 -15.05 -23.94 12.84
CA PRO A 428 -16.18 -24.21 13.72
C PRO A 428 -16.36 -25.71 13.94
N GLY A 429 -16.66 -26.09 15.18
CA GLY A 429 -16.90 -27.48 15.56
C GLY A 429 -18.29 -27.67 16.14
N PRO A 430 -18.73 -28.93 16.35
CA PRO A 430 -20.06 -29.23 16.87
C PRO A 430 -20.32 -28.68 18.29
N ARG A 431 -19.26 -28.39 19.07
CA ARG A 431 -19.35 -27.79 20.42
C ARG A 431 -19.16 -26.27 20.45
N LEU A 432 -18.43 -25.71 19.47
CA LEU A 432 -18.12 -24.29 19.38
C LEU A 432 -18.50 -23.83 17.96
N PRO A 433 -19.66 -23.17 17.80
CA PRO A 433 -20.24 -22.88 16.49
C PRO A 433 -19.53 -21.75 15.73
N LEU A 434 -18.59 -21.05 16.38
CA LEU A 434 -17.79 -20.00 15.77
C LEU A 434 -16.38 -20.50 15.46
N GLY A 435 -15.81 -20.04 14.35
CA GLY A 435 -14.40 -20.25 14.06
C GLY A 435 -13.54 -19.48 15.05
N ARG A 436 -12.30 -19.92 15.27
CA ARG A 436 -11.36 -19.25 16.18
C ARG A 436 -10.10 -18.83 15.44
N ILE A 437 -9.57 -17.66 15.76
CA ILE A 437 -8.31 -17.16 15.25
C ILE A 437 -7.37 -16.95 16.45
N GLY A 438 -6.29 -17.71 16.47
CA GLY A 438 -5.26 -17.70 17.49
C GLY A 438 -4.02 -16.97 17.06
N PHE A 439 -3.45 -16.21 17.98
CA PHE A 439 -2.13 -15.59 17.82
C PHE A 439 -1.19 -16.17 18.88
N ILE A 440 -0.16 -16.88 18.43
CA ILE A 440 0.81 -17.52 19.31
C ILE A 440 2.12 -16.73 19.23
N PHE A 441 2.51 -16.12 20.34
CA PHE A 441 3.71 -15.30 20.44
C PHE A 441 4.86 -16.05 21.10
N ASP A 442 6.10 -15.73 20.74
CA ASP A 442 7.27 -16.27 21.43
C ASP A 442 7.40 -15.65 22.82
N GLY A 443 7.09 -16.42 23.86
CA GLY A 443 7.25 -16.02 25.25
C GLY A 443 8.68 -16.17 25.78
N GLY A 444 9.60 -16.70 24.96
CA GLY A 444 11.01 -16.85 25.30
C GLY A 444 11.34 -18.08 26.14
N ARG A 445 12.50 -18.04 26.80
CA ARG A 445 13.00 -19.09 27.69
C ARG A 445 12.85 -18.67 29.15
N LEU A 446 12.38 -19.59 29.97
CA LEU A 446 12.27 -19.44 31.41
C LEU A 446 13.46 -20.10 32.10
N THR A 447 14.07 -19.37 33.03
CA THR A 447 15.11 -19.92 33.91
C THR A 447 14.51 -20.90 34.91
N ALA A 448 15.34 -21.79 35.47
CA ALA A 448 14.91 -22.65 36.58
C ALA A 448 14.27 -21.87 37.75
N GLU A 449 14.75 -20.66 38.03
CA GLU A 449 14.17 -19.78 39.04
C GLU A 449 12.76 -19.31 38.64
N GLN A 450 12.56 -18.85 37.40
CA GLN A 450 11.24 -18.43 36.92
C GLN A 450 10.24 -19.60 36.91
N LEU A 451 10.67 -20.78 36.47
CA LEU A 451 9.87 -22.00 36.52
C LEU A 451 9.42 -22.34 37.95
N SER A 452 10.30 -22.18 38.94
CA SER A 452 9.96 -22.45 40.35
C SER A 452 8.88 -21.50 40.92
N ARG A 453 8.66 -20.36 40.26
CA ARG A 453 7.68 -19.34 40.64
C ARG A 453 6.31 -19.53 40.00
N ILE A 454 6.14 -20.49 39.08
CA ILE A 454 4.83 -20.81 38.50
C ILE A 454 3.85 -21.16 39.64
N ARG A 455 2.73 -20.44 39.69
CA ARG A 455 1.58 -20.70 40.56
C ARG A 455 0.36 -20.79 39.67
N LEU A 456 -0.16 -22.01 39.51
CA LEU A 456 -1.32 -22.25 38.67
C LEU A 456 -2.58 -21.70 39.32
N ASP A 457 -3.47 -21.13 38.52
CA ASP A 457 -4.84 -20.94 38.95
C ASP A 457 -5.53 -22.32 39.03
N PRO A 458 -5.87 -22.82 40.24
CA PRO A 458 -6.50 -24.13 40.39
C PRO A 458 -7.91 -24.20 39.78
N ALA A 459 -8.54 -23.07 39.45
CA ALA A 459 -9.80 -23.04 38.71
C ALA A 459 -9.63 -23.39 37.24
N GLU A 460 -8.41 -23.31 36.70
CA GLU A 460 -8.15 -23.48 35.27
C GLU A 460 -7.15 -24.60 34.96
N HIS A 461 -6.10 -24.79 35.79
CA HIS A 461 -5.06 -25.80 35.58
C HIS A 461 -4.68 -26.52 36.87
N ASP A 462 -4.46 -27.83 36.77
CA ASP A 462 -4.02 -28.65 37.91
C ASP A 462 -2.56 -29.11 37.84
N MET A 463 -1.88 -28.87 36.71
CA MET A 463 -0.51 -29.32 36.50
C MET A 463 0.20 -28.50 35.42
N TRP A 464 1.52 -28.34 35.56
CA TRP A 464 2.40 -27.90 34.48
C TRP A 464 3.57 -28.87 34.34
N ALA A 465 4.10 -29.02 33.13
CA ALA A 465 5.23 -29.90 32.87
C ALA A 465 6.12 -29.39 31.73
N ILE A 466 7.33 -29.96 31.66
CA ILE A 466 8.34 -29.69 30.63
C ILE A 466 8.80 -31.03 30.09
N HIS A 467 8.66 -31.20 28.78
CA HIS A 467 9.08 -32.41 28.09
C HIS A 467 9.69 -32.07 26.73
N ASP A 468 10.47 -32.99 26.16
CA ASP A 468 10.85 -32.92 24.76
C ASP A 468 9.64 -33.18 23.84
N LEU A 469 9.83 -33.01 22.54
CA LEU A 469 8.73 -33.17 21.58
C LEU A 469 8.25 -34.62 21.46
N ASP A 470 9.13 -35.60 21.62
CA ASP A 470 8.77 -37.02 21.51
C ASP A 470 7.88 -37.46 22.67
N GLU A 471 8.16 -36.99 23.88
CA GLU A 471 7.31 -37.18 25.05
C GLU A 471 6.02 -36.36 24.93
N TRP A 472 6.06 -35.11 24.45
CA TRP A 472 4.83 -34.35 24.20
C TRP A 472 3.93 -35.02 23.16
N GLN A 473 4.49 -35.66 22.13
CA GLN A 473 3.74 -36.43 21.17
C GLN A 473 3.01 -37.62 21.80
N ARG A 474 3.60 -38.23 22.83
CA ARG A 474 2.97 -39.33 23.59
C ARG A 474 1.90 -38.84 24.57
N LEU A 475 2.12 -37.67 25.18
CA LEU A 475 1.22 -37.10 26.18
C LEU A 475 0.04 -36.34 25.57
N MET A 476 0.18 -35.82 24.36
CA MET A 476 -0.84 -35.09 23.63
C MET A 476 -1.53 -35.97 22.60
N GLY A 477 -2.84 -35.77 22.41
CA GLY A 477 -3.51 -36.33 21.23
C GLY A 477 -2.95 -35.73 19.94
N GLU A 478 -3.04 -36.48 18.84
CA GLU A 478 -2.47 -36.14 17.52
C GLU A 478 -2.77 -34.70 17.08
N VAL A 479 -4.00 -34.24 17.24
CA VAL A 479 -4.44 -32.89 16.85
C VAL A 479 -3.75 -31.79 17.66
N PHE A 480 -3.63 -31.97 18.98
CA PHE A 480 -2.99 -30.99 19.87
C PHE A 480 -1.48 -30.97 19.68
N PHE A 481 -0.88 -32.14 19.46
CA PHE A 481 0.54 -32.24 19.15
C PHE A 481 0.87 -31.60 17.79
N ALA A 482 0.04 -31.79 16.76
CA ALA A 482 0.25 -31.19 15.45
C ALA A 482 0.34 -29.64 15.52
N ARG A 483 -0.44 -29.02 16.41
CA ARG A 483 -0.33 -27.58 16.69
C ARG A 483 1.01 -27.23 17.36
N LEU A 484 1.42 -27.98 18.38
CA LEU A 484 2.71 -27.78 19.05
C LEU A 484 3.89 -27.94 18.07
N ASP A 485 3.87 -28.98 17.25
CA ASP A 485 4.86 -29.23 16.20
C ASP A 485 4.91 -28.07 15.18
N ALA A 486 3.75 -27.58 14.74
CA ALA A 486 3.68 -26.44 13.84
C ALA A 486 4.33 -25.17 14.45
N ILE A 487 4.08 -24.90 15.73
CA ILE A 487 4.69 -23.78 16.47
C ILE A 487 6.20 -23.96 16.57
N GLU A 488 6.68 -25.17 16.93
CA GLU A 488 8.12 -25.43 17.03
C GLU A 488 8.84 -25.32 15.70
N ARG A 489 8.23 -25.80 14.61
CA ARG A 489 8.78 -25.61 13.27
C ARG A 489 8.77 -24.14 12.89
N ALA A 490 7.69 -23.40 13.17
CA ALA A 490 7.60 -21.97 12.86
C ALA A 490 8.69 -21.17 13.60
N ARG A 491 8.89 -21.45 14.89
CA ARG A 491 9.97 -20.87 15.69
C ARG A 491 11.36 -21.12 15.11
N ARG A 492 11.60 -22.30 14.54
CA ARG A 492 12.87 -22.66 13.89
C ARG A 492 13.01 -22.10 12.48
N GLY A 493 12.03 -21.33 11.98
CA GLY A 493 11.99 -20.83 10.62
C GLY A 493 11.73 -21.91 9.56
N GLN A 494 11.20 -23.06 9.98
CA GLN A 494 10.97 -24.26 9.16
C GLN A 494 9.48 -24.61 9.02
N GLY A 495 8.61 -23.88 9.71
CA GLY A 495 7.17 -24.13 9.80
C GLY A 495 6.35 -23.02 9.16
N PRO A 496 5.04 -23.23 9.04
CA PRO A 496 4.16 -22.21 8.48
C PRO A 496 3.97 -21.08 9.48
N ASN A 497 3.78 -19.84 8.99
CA ASN A 497 3.30 -18.73 9.83
C ASN A 497 1.77 -18.74 9.98
N TYR A 498 1.09 -19.63 9.24
CA TYR A 498 -0.36 -19.81 9.27
C TYR A 498 -0.71 -21.30 9.30
N TYR A 499 -1.42 -21.73 10.34
CA TYR A 499 -1.85 -23.11 10.52
C TYR A 499 -3.37 -23.20 10.59
N VAL A 500 -3.94 -24.20 9.93
CA VAL A 500 -5.38 -24.46 9.94
C VAL A 500 -5.63 -25.80 10.59
N SER A 501 -6.55 -25.86 11.56
CA SER A 501 -7.03 -27.13 12.12
C SER A 501 -8.55 -27.24 12.03
N GLY A 502 -9.02 -28.45 11.71
CA GLY A 502 -10.43 -28.83 11.79
C GLY A 502 -10.84 -29.25 13.21
N PRO A 503 -12.16 -29.39 13.47
CA PRO A 503 -12.67 -30.01 14.70
C PRO A 503 -12.24 -31.46 14.87
#